data_AF-A0A661LZ09-F1
#
_entry.id   AF-A0A661LZ09-F1
#
_cell.length_a   1.000
_cell.length_b   1.000
_cell.length_c   1.000
_cell.angle_alpha   90.00
_cell.angle_beta   90.00
_cell.angle_gamma   90.00
#
_symmetry.space_group_name_H-M   'P 1'
#
loop_
_entity.id
_entity.type
_entity.pdbx_description
1 polymer ?
#
loop_
_entity_poly.entity_id
_entity_poly.type
_entity_poly.pdbx_seq_one_letter_code
_entity_poly.pdbx_strand_id
1 'polypeptide(L)' 'MMHGEIITIGDELTSGRTLNLNARYAAGRLTAAGLRVNRITSVGDNYPMVAEALKRAIKNSRF' A
#
# COMPACT_ATOMS: atom_id res chain seq x y z
N MET A 1 -9.46 -13.39 -10.37
CA MET A 1 -10.01 -12.66 -9.20
C MET A 1 -9.45 -11.24 -9.16
N MET A 2 -10.30 -10.23 -9.00
CA MET A 2 -9.91 -8.82 -8.91
C MET A 2 -9.16 -8.56 -7.59
N HIS A 3 -8.00 -7.91 -7.64
CA HIS A 3 -7.16 -7.68 -6.46
C HIS A 3 -6.16 -6.54 -6.69
N GLY A 4 -5.75 -5.87 -5.61
CA GLY A 4 -4.77 -4.80 -5.69
C GLY A 4 -3.93 -4.63 -4.44
N GLU A 5 -3.16 -3.55 -4.45
CA GLU A 5 -2.18 -3.23 -3.42
C GLU A 5 -2.44 -1.88 -2.78
N ILE A 6 -1.99 -1.73 -1.54
CA ILE A 6 -1.96 -0.44 -0.83
C ILE A 6 -0.50 0.01 -0.71
N ILE A 7 -0.23 1.23 -1.13
CA ILE A 7 1.06 1.90 -0.90
C ILE A 7 0.81 3.03 0.10
N THR A 8 1.66 3.12 1.11
CA THR A 8 1.70 4.22 2.07
C THR A 8 3.10 4.82 2.07
N ILE A 9 3.18 6.14 2.16
CA ILE A 9 4.41 6.91 2.00
C ILE A 9 4.60 7.73 3.28
N GLY A 10 5.80 7.69 3.84
CA GLY A 10 6.18 8.44 5.04
C GLY A 10 7.38 7.81 5.74
N ASP A 11 8.43 8.59 5.99
CA ASP A 11 9.61 8.13 6.74
C ASP A 11 9.26 7.75 8.19
N GLU A 12 8.22 8.35 8.77
CA GLU A 12 7.69 7.98 10.09
C GLU A 12 7.06 6.58 10.12
N LEU A 13 6.57 6.09 8.97
CA LEU A 13 6.01 4.76 8.83
C LEU A 13 7.11 3.71 8.76
N THR A 14 8.17 3.97 7.98
CA THR A 14 9.30 3.04 7.81
C THR A 14 10.22 3.02 9.03
N SER A 15 10.36 4.15 9.72
CA SER A 15 11.07 4.24 11.01
C SER A 15 10.27 3.67 12.19
N GLY A 16 8.97 3.40 12.01
CA GLY A 16 8.09 2.86 13.06
C GLY A 16 7.66 3.88 14.12
N ARG A 17 7.92 5.17 13.92
CA ARG A 17 7.46 6.24 14.82
C ARG A 17 5.94 6.38 14.84
N THR A 18 5.28 6.04 13.74
CA THR A 18 3.83 6.14 13.57
C THR A 18 3.26 4.80 13.09
N LEU A 19 2.16 4.36 13.69
CA LEU A 19 1.42 3.19 13.23
C LEU A 19 0.75 3.48 11.88
N ASN A 20 0.83 2.51 10.95
CA ASN A 20 0.18 2.62 9.65
C ASN A 20 -1.34 2.34 9.72
N LEU A 21 -2.09 3.24 10.35
CA LEU A 21 -3.54 3.16 10.44
C LEU A 21 -4.24 3.40 9.10
N ASN A 22 -3.60 4.17 8.20
CA ASN A 22 -4.12 4.43 6.85
C ASN A 22 -4.27 3.15 6.05
N ALA A 23 -3.23 2.30 6.04
CA ALA A 23 -3.31 1.02 5.35
C ALA A 23 -4.34 0.07 5.99
N ARG A 24 -4.42 0.03 7.33
CA ARG A 24 -5.43 -0.76 8.04
C ARG A 24 -6.85 -0.33 7.66
N TYR A 25 -7.12 0.98 7.66
CA TYR A 25 -8.43 1.52 7.31
C TYR A 25 -8.77 1.21 5.85
N ALA A 26 -7.89 1.53 4.90
CA ALA A 26 -8.11 1.28 3.49
C ALA A 26 -8.33 -0.21 3.17
N ALA A 27 -7.53 -1.11 3.76
CA ALA A 27 -7.69 -2.55 3.59
C ALA A 27 -9.07 -3.04 4.08
N GLY A 28 -9.52 -2.54 5.23
CA GLY A 28 -10.85 -2.85 5.76
C GLY A 28 -11.97 -2.38 4.84
N ARG A 29 -11.88 -1.15 4.31
CA ARG A 29 -12.87 -0.60 3.38
C ARG A 29 -12.93 -1.37 2.06
N LEU A 30 -11.77 -1.70 1.48
CA LEU A 30 -11.68 -2.48 0.25
C LEU A 30 -12.23 -3.90 0.44
N THR A 31 -11.87 -4.55 1.55
CA THR A 31 -12.38 -5.89 1.91
C THR A 31 -13.90 -5.88 2.06
N ALA A 32 -14.45 -4.87 2.76
CA ALA A 32 -15.89 -4.71 2.91
C ALA A 32 -16.61 -4.46 1.57
N ALA A 33 -15.92 -3.92 0.57
CA ALA A 33 -16.41 -3.74 -0.80
C ALA A 33 -16.20 -4.97 -1.70
N GLY A 34 -15.74 -6.11 -1.16
CA GLY A 34 -15.48 -7.34 -1.93
C GLY A 34 -14.16 -7.33 -2.72
N LEU A 35 -13.30 -6.34 -2.50
CA LEU A 35 -11.99 -6.23 -3.14
C LEU A 35 -10.91 -6.89 -2.28
N ARG A 36 -10.07 -7.72 -2.91
CA ARG A 36 -8.95 -8.37 -2.22
C ARG A 36 -7.71 -7.47 -2.26
N VAL A 37 -7.17 -7.14 -1.08
CA VAL A 37 -5.82 -6.56 -0.96
C VAL A 37 -4.82 -7.69 -0.81
N ASN A 38 -3.88 -7.83 -1.75
CA ASN A 38 -2.89 -8.92 -1.72
C ASN A 38 -1.53 -8.50 -1.12
N ARG A 39 -1.25 -7.20 -1.05
CA ARG A 39 -0.01 -6.64 -0.50
C ARG A 39 -0.23 -5.22 0.01
N ILE A 40 0.42 -4.90 1.12
CA ILE A 40 0.53 -3.54 1.66
C ILE A 40 2.03 -3.22 1.73
N THR A 41 2.43 -2.07 1.18
CA THR A 41 3.83 -1.61 1.18
C THR A 41 3.90 -0.22 1.83
N SER A 42 4.84 -0.04 2.76
CA SER A 42 5.23 1.28 3.28
C SER A 42 6.60 1.65 2.74
N VAL A 43 6.74 2.86 2.22
CA VAL A 43 8.00 3.41 1.70
C VAL A 43 8.28 4.77 2.33
N GLY A 44 9.55 5.15 2.39
CA GLY A 44 9.96 6.48 2.84
C GLY A 44 9.68 7.56 1.80
N ASP A 45 9.91 8.81 2.18
CA ASP A 45 9.64 10.03 1.40
C ASP A 45 10.71 10.31 0.34
N ASN A 46 11.09 9.29 -0.43
CA ASN A 46 12.02 9.44 -1.52
C ASN A 46 11.45 8.93 -2.84
N TYR A 47 11.66 9.73 -3.88
CA TYR A 47 11.15 9.48 -5.22
C TYR A 47 11.53 8.09 -5.77
N PRO A 48 12.79 7.62 -5.66
CA PRO A 48 13.15 6.30 -6.19
C PRO A 48 12.35 5.16 -5.56
N MET A 49 12.16 5.16 -4.23
CA MET A 49 11.37 4.12 -3.55
C MET A 49 9.89 4.16 -3.92
N VAL A 50 9.30 5.36 -4.01
CA VAL A 50 7.89 5.53 -4.41
C VAL A 50 7.69 5.05 -5.85
N ALA A 51 8.58 5.43 -6.77
CA ALA A 51 8.52 5.01 -8.17
C ALA A 51 8.63 3.49 -8.32
N GLU A 52 9.53 2.84 -7.57
CA GLU A 52 9.69 1.39 -7.60
C GLU A 52 8.48 0.66 -6.99
N ALA A 53 7.94 1.16 -5.88
CA ALA A 53 6.73 0.61 -5.28
C ALA A 53 5.54 0.68 -6.24
N LEU A 54 5.36 1.82 -6.92
CA LEU A 54 4.31 2.00 -7.93
C LEU A 54 4.47 1.04 -9.12
N LYS A 55 5.67 0.95 -9.70
CA LYS A 55 5.96 0.02 -10.82
C LYS A 55 5.61 -1.42 -10.45
N ARG A 56 6.00 -1.85 -9.24
CA ARG A 56 5.68 -3.20 -8.74
C ARG A 56 4.19 -3.38 -8.50
N ALA A 57 3.50 -2.40 -7.94
CA ALA A 57 2.07 -2.49 -7.66
C ALA A 57 1.25 -2.58 -8.96
N ILE A 58 1.59 -1.80 -9.99
CA ILE A 58 0.93 -1.85 -11.30
C ILE A 58 1.09 -3.24 -11.93
N LYS A 59 2.31 -3.82 -11.88
CA LYS A 59 2.59 -5.14 -12.45
C LYS A 59 1.83 -6.27 -11.74
N ASN A 60 1.57 -6.14 -10.45
CA ASN A 60 1.06 -7.22 -9.60
C ASN A 60 -0.42 -7.06 -9.23
N SER A 61 -1.04 -5.92 -9.52
CA SER A 61 -2.47 -5.68 -9.33
C SER A 61 -3.27 -6.09 -10.56
N ARG A 62 -4.53 -6.47 -10.36
CA ARG A 62 -5.48 -6.75 -11.44
C ARG A 62 -6.85 -6.24 -11.00
N PHE A 63 -7.18 -5.05 -11.48
CA PHE A 63 -8.50 -4.45 -11.38
C PHE A 63 -9.26 -4.68 -12.67
#